data_AF-A0A256I9P3-F1
#
_entry.id   AF-A0A256I9P3-F1
#
_cell.length_a   1.000
_cell.length_b   1.000
_cell.length_c   1.000
_cell.angle_alpha   90.00
_cell.angle_beta   90.00
_cell.angle_gamma   90.00
#
_symmetry.space_group_name_H-M   'P 1'
#
loop_
_entity.id
_entity.type
_entity.pdbx_description
1 polymer ?
#
loop_
_entity_poly.entity_id
_entity_poly.type
_entity_poly.pdbx_seq_one_letter_code
_entity_poly.pdbx_strand_id
1 'polypeptide(L)'
;MESDARSDGRNLLAAAVIGATATVAGRRIVARLTRGRFGDAEEYNAAKVTVSGPIVRKSGRPSPLSGPGGTTADDVVEQIEAADEDEDVEALVVELNTPGGEVLPSDDIRRAAAGFDGPTVAYATDTCASGGYWIASGCDELWARDASLVGSIGVVGSRPNAAGLADKLGISYEQFTAGEYKDAGVPLREIEEDEREYLQGIIDGYYDQFVETVSEGRDMDPGAIRETEARVYLGTDALEIGLVDELGTEDDVEDRLAELIDAEPEIREFTPERGLAERLGIGAERVAFAAGNGVASAFTSEGGEVDVELR
;
A
#
# COMPACT_ATOMS: atom_id res chain seq x y z
N MET A 1 67.81 -23.83 6.93
CA MET A 1 67.59 -22.45 6.47
C MET A 1 66.12 -22.36 6.11
N GLU A 2 65.36 -21.82 7.05
CA GLU A 2 63.93 -21.54 7.04
C GLU A 2 63.48 -20.61 5.91
N SER A 3 62.18 -20.73 5.57
CA SER A 3 61.20 -19.65 5.29
C SER A 3 61.52 -18.69 4.13
N ASP A 4 60.63 -18.45 3.15
CA ASP A 4 59.26 -17.99 3.38
C ASP A 4 58.43 -18.12 2.08
N ALA A 5 57.33 -18.88 2.15
CA ALA A 5 56.29 -18.95 1.12
C ALA A 5 55.00 -18.41 1.74
N ARG A 6 54.96 -17.11 2.01
CA ARG A 6 53.77 -16.37 2.44
C ARG A 6 53.69 -15.05 1.68
N SER A 7 53.10 -15.07 0.47
CA SER A 7 52.78 -13.83 -0.24
C SER A 7 51.58 -13.92 -1.19
N ASP A 8 51.08 -15.10 -1.56
CA ASP A 8 50.05 -15.17 -2.62
C ASP A 8 48.60 -15.03 -2.15
N GLY A 9 48.29 -15.21 -0.85
CA GLY A 9 46.91 -15.14 -0.37
C GLY A 9 46.32 -13.72 -0.27
N ARG A 10 47.15 -12.70 -0.03
CA ARG A 10 46.67 -11.32 0.21
C ARG A 10 46.42 -10.53 -1.08
N ASN A 11 47.15 -10.84 -2.16
CA ASN A 11 46.97 -10.15 -3.44
C ASN A 11 45.75 -10.66 -4.22
N LEU A 12 45.37 -11.94 -4.05
CA LEU A 12 44.14 -12.50 -4.63
C LEU A 12 42.89 -11.92 -3.98
N LEU A 13 42.89 -11.72 -2.66
CA LEU A 13 41.80 -11.06 -1.93
C LEU A 13 41.67 -9.58 -2.29
N ALA A 14 42.80 -8.85 -2.40
CA ALA A 14 42.78 -7.44 -2.81
C ALA A 14 42.27 -7.24 -4.25
N ALA A 15 42.62 -8.14 -5.18
CA ALA A 15 42.14 -8.08 -6.56
C ALA A 15 40.63 -8.42 -6.68
N ALA A 16 40.13 -9.35 -5.85
CA ALA A 16 38.70 -9.69 -5.80
C ALA A 16 37.84 -8.54 -5.24
N VAL A 17 38.33 -7.82 -4.23
CA VAL A 17 37.63 -6.64 -3.67
C VAL A 17 37.61 -5.48 -4.66
N ILE A 18 38.72 -5.22 -5.36
CA ILE A 18 38.77 -4.16 -6.39
C ILE A 18 37.84 -4.48 -7.57
N GLY A 19 37.73 -5.76 -7.96
CA GLY A 19 36.80 -6.19 -9.02
C GLY A 19 35.33 -6.09 -8.62
N ALA A 20 34.99 -6.45 -7.36
CA ALA A 20 33.63 -6.38 -6.85
C ALA A 20 33.13 -4.93 -6.73
N THR A 21 33.95 -4.00 -6.25
CA THR A 21 33.55 -2.58 -6.05
C THR A 21 33.10 -1.83 -7.31
N ALA A 22 33.38 -2.34 -8.51
CA ALA A 22 33.01 -1.72 -9.78
C ALA A 22 31.56 -2.00 -10.23
N THR A 23 30.87 -2.94 -9.57
CA THR A 23 29.47 -3.30 -9.88
C THR A 23 28.60 -3.09 -8.65
N VAL A 24 27.33 -2.70 -8.82
CA VAL A 24 26.38 -2.52 -7.70
C VAL A 24 26.32 -3.78 -6.83
N ALA A 25 26.21 -4.96 -7.46
CA ALA A 25 26.24 -6.24 -6.77
C ALA A 25 27.52 -6.49 -5.96
N GLY A 26 28.69 -6.10 -6.49
CA GLY A 26 29.95 -6.30 -5.78
C GLY A 26 30.26 -5.22 -4.74
N ARG A 27 29.65 -4.03 -4.82
CA ARG A 27 29.62 -3.08 -3.70
C ARG A 27 28.80 -3.62 -2.53
N ARG A 28 27.63 -4.21 -2.80
CA ARG A 28 26.78 -4.87 -1.79
C ARG A 28 27.53 -5.98 -1.05
N ILE A 29 28.26 -6.85 -1.76
CA ILE A 29 29.06 -7.92 -1.14
C ILE A 29 30.18 -7.36 -0.24
N VAL A 30 30.84 -6.27 -0.66
CA VAL A 30 31.92 -5.66 0.12
C VAL A 30 31.37 -4.94 1.36
N ALA A 31 30.24 -4.25 1.25
CA ALA A 31 29.57 -3.60 2.37
C ALA A 31 29.18 -4.61 3.46
N ARG A 32 28.56 -5.75 3.07
CA ARG A 32 28.24 -6.87 3.98
C ARG A 32 29.46 -7.40 4.74
N LEU A 33 30.63 -7.45 4.08
CA LEU A 33 31.87 -7.91 4.72
C LEU A 33 32.52 -6.89 5.66
N THR A 34 32.20 -5.59 5.51
CA THR A 34 32.80 -4.52 6.31
C THR A 34 31.92 -4.03 7.47
N ARG A 35 30.61 -4.35 7.46
CA ARG A 35 29.62 -3.90 8.45
C ARG A 35 29.99 -4.27 9.90
N GLY A 36 30.56 -5.46 10.12
CA GLY A 36 31.00 -5.90 11.47
C GLY A 36 32.26 -5.21 12.04
N ARG A 37 32.82 -4.15 11.43
CA ARG A 37 34.13 -3.59 11.83
C ARG A 37 34.14 -2.11 12.22
N PHE A 38 33.07 -1.35 11.97
CA PHE A 38 32.98 0.06 12.33
C PHE A 38 31.54 0.44 12.65
N GLY A 39 31.21 0.55 13.95
CA GLY A 39 29.91 1.06 14.41
C GLY A 39 29.81 2.59 14.41
N ASP A 40 28.57 3.06 14.66
CA ASP A 40 28.10 4.43 14.91
C ASP A 40 27.61 5.28 13.71
N ALA A 41 26.61 4.78 12.98
CA ALA A 41 25.42 5.57 12.59
C ALA A 41 24.22 4.94 13.32
N GLU A 42 23.07 5.62 13.48
CA GLU A 42 21.84 4.93 13.91
C GLU A 42 21.58 3.81 12.88
N GLU A 43 21.96 2.59 13.23
CA GLU A 43 22.26 1.51 12.29
C GLU A 43 20.95 0.79 11.97
N TYR A 44 20.09 1.41 11.16
CA TYR A 44 18.93 0.70 10.61
C TYR A 44 19.38 -0.16 9.43
N ASN A 45 18.71 -1.29 9.26
CA ASN A 45 18.95 -2.22 8.16
C ASN A 45 17.65 -2.81 7.58
N ALA A 46 16.49 -2.37 8.07
CA ALA A 46 15.19 -2.74 7.56
C ALA A 46 14.30 -1.49 7.44
N ALA A 47 13.51 -1.44 6.38
CA ALA A 47 12.54 -0.39 6.14
C ALA A 47 11.13 -0.88 6.49
N LYS A 48 10.34 -0.04 7.17
CA LYS A 48 8.90 -0.25 7.32
C LYS A 48 8.12 0.84 6.59
N VAL A 49 7.15 0.43 5.79
CA VAL A 49 6.23 1.31 5.06
C VAL A 49 4.80 0.93 5.43
N THR A 50 4.03 1.89 5.93
CA THR A 50 2.65 1.66 6.40
C THR A 50 1.62 2.10 5.37
N VAL A 51 0.69 1.19 5.05
CA VAL A 51 -0.51 1.46 4.24
C VAL A 51 -1.72 1.45 5.17
N SER A 52 -2.23 2.64 5.49
CA SER A 52 -3.36 2.81 6.39
C SER A 52 -4.56 3.49 5.73
N GLY A 53 -5.74 2.92 5.96
CA GLY A 53 -7.00 3.45 5.42
C GLY A 53 -7.19 3.17 3.92
N PRO A 54 -8.19 3.79 3.28
CA PRO A 54 -8.51 3.54 1.89
C PRO A 54 -7.36 3.91 0.94
N ILE A 55 -7.03 3.01 0.01
CA ILE A 55 -5.95 3.20 -0.96
C ILE A 55 -6.46 4.06 -2.12
N VAL A 56 -5.89 5.25 -2.30
CA VAL A 56 -6.26 6.22 -3.32
C VAL A 56 -5.02 6.88 -3.93
N ARG A 57 -5.15 7.42 -5.14
CA ARG A 57 -4.12 8.29 -5.73
C ARG A 57 -4.07 9.65 -5.05
N LYS A 58 -2.90 10.29 -5.15
CA LYS A 58 -2.70 11.69 -4.84
C LYS A 58 -3.51 12.57 -5.80
N SER A 59 -4.66 13.04 -5.32
CA SER A 59 -5.44 14.04 -6.07
C SER A 59 -4.84 15.43 -5.89
N GLY A 60 -4.50 16.13 -6.98
CA GLY A 60 -3.95 17.49 -6.95
C GLY A 60 -4.89 18.60 -6.42
N ARG A 61 -6.06 18.25 -5.89
CA ARG A 61 -6.99 19.17 -5.21
C ARG A 61 -7.41 18.57 -3.87
N PRO A 62 -7.10 19.22 -2.73
CA PRO A 62 -7.64 18.80 -1.45
C PRO A 62 -9.17 18.83 -1.49
N SER A 63 -9.82 17.68 -1.33
CA SER A 63 -11.26 17.64 -1.12
C SER A 63 -11.52 17.80 0.39
N PRO A 64 -12.40 18.73 0.82
CA PRO A 64 -12.77 18.86 2.23
C PRO A 64 -13.58 17.65 2.76
N LEU A 65 -13.98 16.72 1.89
CA LEU A 65 -14.60 15.44 2.24
C LEU A 65 -13.58 14.30 2.39
N SER A 66 -12.38 14.47 1.85
CA SER A 66 -11.27 13.57 2.16
C SER A 66 -10.81 13.93 3.57
N GLY A 67 -10.85 12.95 4.48
CA GLY A 67 -10.33 13.14 5.85
C GLY A 67 -8.89 13.64 5.86
N PRO A 68 -8.35 14.05 7.03
CA PRO A 68 -6.98 14.55 7.13
C PRO A 68 -6.01 13.59 6.43
N GLY A 69 -5.24 14.13 5.47
CA GLY A 69 -4.50 13.39 4.45
C GLY A 69 -3.75 12.16 4.96
N GLY A 70 -4.33 10.99 4.68
CA GLY A 70 -3.65 9.71 4.77
C GLY A 70 -2.56 9.58 3.70
N THR A 71 -1.61 8.68 3.92
CA THR A 71 -0.57 8.33 2.95
C THR A 71 -1.24 7.88 1.66
N THR A 72 -0.95 8.56 0.55
CA THR A 72 -1.49 8.19 -0.77
C THR A 72 -0.67 7.05 -1.35
N ALA A 73 -1.21 6.32 -2.34
CA ALA A 73 -0.44 5.26 -2.98
C ALA A 73 0.87 5.77 -3.62
N ASP A 74 0.83 6.97 -4.21
CA ASP A 74 2.03 7.62 -4.74
C ASP A 74 3.09 7.86 -3.64
N ASP A 75 2.66 8.29 -2.45
CA ASP A 75 3.56 8.49 -1.31
C ASP A 75 4.12 7.15 -0.78
N VAL A 76 3.34 6.06 -0.82
CA VAL A 76 3.79 4.71 -0.42
C VAL A 76 4.82 4.16 -1.41
N VAL A 77 4.55 4.28 -2.71
CA VAL A 77 5.49 3.86 -3.76
C VAL A 77 6.81 4.60 -3.63
N GLU A 78 6.78 5.92 -3.44
CA GLU A 78 7.99 6.73 -3.21
C GLU A 78 8.78 6.26 -1.98
N GLN A 79 8.11 5.85 -0.90
CA GLN A 79 8.78 5.30 0.28
C GLN A 79 9.45 3.95 0.01
N ILE A 80 8.79 3.05 -0.71
CA ILE A 80 9.36 1.73 -1.06
C ILE A 80 10.55 1.91 -2.01
N GLU A 81 10.42 2.76 -3.02
CA GLU A 81 11.51 3.07 -3.95
C GLU A 81 12.70 3.73 -3.23
N ALA A 82 12.45 4.67 -2.32
CA ALA A 82 13.50 5.29 -1.51
C ALA A 82 14.20 4.27 -0.59
N ALA A 83 13.45 3.30 -0.05
CA ALA A 83 14.03 2.21 0.72
C ALA A 83 14.86 1.25 -0.14
N ASP A 84 14.44 0.95 -1.36
CA ASP A 84 15.18 0.10 -2.31
C ASP A 84 16.50 0.75 -2.80
N GLU A 85 16.51 2.08 -2.92
CA GLU A 85 17.68 2.86 -3.30
C GLU A 85 18.69 3.06 -2.15
N ASP A 86 18.30 2.81 -0.90
CA ASP A 86 19.13 2.99 0.29
C ASP A 86 20.03 1.77 0.53
N GLU A 87 21.35 1.94 0.41
CA GLU A 87 22.33 0.86 0.57
C GLU A 87 22.37 0.25 1.99
N ASP A 88 21.81 0.95 2.98
CA ASP A 88 21.72 0.46 4.36
C ASP A 88 20.51 -0.48 4.56
N VAL A 89 19.46 -0.38 3.73
CA VAL A 89 18.25 -1.21 3.84
C VAL A 89 18.47 -2.57 3.19
N GLU A 90 18.19 -3.64 3.94
CA GLU A 90 18.35 -5.03 3.50
C GLU A 90 17.03 -5.79 3.39
N ALA A 91 15.97 -5.31 4.04
CA ALA A 91 14.64 -5.92 4.05
C ALA A 91 13.54 -4.86 4.16
N LEU A 92 12.34 -5.21 3.69
CA LEU A 92 11.15 -4.37 3.70
C LEU A 92 9.99 -5.02 4.45
N VAL A 93 9.40 -4.28 5.38
CA VAL A 93 8.11 -4.59 5.99
C VAL A 93 7.04 -3.69 5.40
N VAL A 94 6.02 -4.27 4.79
CA VAL A 94 4.81 -3.56 4.34
C VAL A 94 3.72 -3.77 5.38
N GLU A 95 3.54 -2.79 6.27
CA GLU A 95 2.54 -2.86 7.33
C GLU A 95 1.17 -2.45 6.77
N LEU A 96 0.18 -3.33 6.89
CA LEU A 96 -1.13 -3.19 6.28
C LEU A 96 -2.22 -3.03 7.36
N ASN A 97 -2.91 -1.88 7.30
CA ASN A 97 -4.15 -1.63 8.02
C ASN A 97 -5.14 -0.90 7.10
N THR A 98 -5.66 -1.64 6.13
CA THR A 98 -6.45 -1.07 5.03
C THR A 98 -7.64 -1.95 4.65
N PRO A 99 -8.83 -1.36 4.42
CA PRO A 99 -9.96 -2.06 3.83
C PRO A 99 -9.80 -2.28 2.31
N GLY A 100 -8.69 -1.82 1.72
CA GLY A 100 -8.46 -1.80 0.27
C GLY A 100 -8.72 -0.43 -0.34
N GLY A 101 -8.95 -0.39 -1.66
CA GLY A 101 -9.17 0.85 -2.38
C GLY A 101 -9.17 0.68 -3.89
N GLU A 102 -8.64 1.68 -4.58
CA GLU A 102 -8.56 1.67 -6.04
C GLU A 102 -7.60 0.58 -6.54
N VAL A 103 -7.96 -0.10 -7.65
CA VAL A 103 -7.21 -1.23 -8.22
C VAL A 103 -5.80 -0.81 -8.64
N LEU A 104 -5.68 0.22 -9.50
CA LEU A 104 -4.38 0.64 -10.02
C LEU A 104 -3.43 1.16 -8.93
N PRO A 105 -3.86 2.02 -7.99
CA PRO A 105 -3.04 2.40 -6.83
C PRO A 105 -2.55 1.23 -5.99
N SER A 106 -3.38 0.21 -5.79
CA SER A 106 -2.98 -1.01 -5.08
C SER A 106 -1.93 -1.80 -5.88
N ASP A 107 -2.09 -1.88 -7.20
CA ASP A 107 -1.12 -2.56 -8.07
C ASP A 107 0.21 -1.79 -8.21
N ASP A 108 0.19 -0.46 -8.18
CA ASP A 108 1.40 0.36 -8.19
C ASP A 108 2.25 0.06 -6.94
N ILE A 109 1.63 0.02 -5.75
CA ILE A 109 2.31 -0.36 -4.50
C ILE A 109 2.79 -1.82 -4.56
N ARG A 110 1.95 -2.75 -5.03
CA ARG A 110 2.33 -4.17 -5.17
C ARG A 110 3.59 -4.33 -6.02
N ARG A 111 3.66 -3.65 -7.16
CA ARG A 111 4.82 -3.71 -8.06
C ARG A 111 6.08 -3.13 -7.43
N ALA A 112 5.95 -2.06 -6.63
CA ALA A 112 7.07 -1.51 -5.88
C ALA A 112 7.59 -2.52 -4.85
N ALA A 113 6.68 -3.13 -4.06
CA ALA A 113 7.04 -4.16 -3.09
C ALA A 113 7.70 -5.38 -3.76
N ALA A 114 7.10 -5.90 -4.84
CA ALA A 114 7.65 -7.03 -5.60
C ALA A 114 8.96 -6.72 -6.33
N GLY A 115 9.28 -5.44 -6.52
CA GLY A 115 10.49 -4.97 -7.17
C GLY A 115 11.65 -4.71 -6.22
N PHE A 116 11.41 -4.72 -4.91
CA PHE A 116 12.40 -4.45 -3.87
C PHE A 116 13.52 -5.51 -3.88
N ASP A 117 14.78 -5.09 -3.81
CA ASP A 117 15.95 -5.98 -3.79
C ASP A 117 16.30 -6.44 -2.38
N GLY A 118 15.51 -7.37 -1.86
CA GLY A 118 15.71 -8.01 -0.56
C GLY A 118 14.45 -8.74 -0.11
N PRO A 119 14.47 -9.37 1.08
CA PRO A 119 13.29 -10.01 1.63
C PRO A 119 12.19 -9.00 1.94
N THR A 120 10.95 -9.36 1.61
CA THR A 120 9.77 -8.53 1.81
C THR A 120 8.72 -9.26 2.64
N VAL A 121 8.26 -8.63 3.72
CA VAL A 121 7.22 -9.19 4.60
C VAL A 121 6.04 -8.22 4.66
N ALA A 122 4.89 -8.64 4.15
CA ALA A 122 3.63 -7.97 4.42
C ALA A 122 3.13 -8.36 5.81
N TYR A 123 2.71 -7.38 6.61
CA TYR A 123 2.19 -7.63 7.96
C TYR A 123 0.82 -7.00 8.13
N ALA A 124 -0.21 -7.83 8.20
CA ALA A 124 -1.58 -7.42 8.47
C ALA A 124 -1.78 -7.18 9.97
N THR A 125 -1.89 -5.92 10.37
CA THR A 125 -2.15 -5.55 11.78
C THR A 125 -3.61 -5.78 12.14
N ASP A 126 -4.51 -4.92 11.67
CA ASP A 126 -5.96 -5.08 11.89
C ASP A 126 -6.68 -5.60 10.64
N THR A 127 -6.41 -5.05 9.47
CA THR A 127 -7.13 -5.39 8.22
C THR A 127 -6.20 -5.37 7.02
N CYS A 128 -6.22 -6.45 6.24
CA CYS A 128 -5.58 -6.60 4.94
C CYS A 128 -6.63 -7.14 3.96
N ALA A 129 -7.51 -6.25 3.49
CA ALA A 129 -8.65 -6.60 2.66
C ALA A 129 -8.55 -5.99 1.25
N SER A 130 -9.04 -6.69 0.23
CA SER A 130 -9.15 -6.20 -1.15
C SER A 130 -7.82 -5.65 -1.65
N GLY A 131 -7.71 -4.35 -1.97
CA GLY A 131 -6.44 -3.71 -2.37
C GLY A 131 -5.27 -3.96 -1.41
N GLY A 132 -5.50 -4.14 -0.11
CA GLY A 132 -4.45 -4.53 0.84
C GLY A 132 -3.89 -5.93 0.55
N TYR A 133 -4.77 -6.89 0.25
CA TYR A 133 -4.36 -8.25 -0.13
C TYR A 133 -3.68 -8.26 -1.52
N TRP A 134 -4.14 -7.38 -2.43
CA TRP A 134 -3.45 -7.15 -3.70
C TRP A 134 -2.00 -6.72 -3.49
N ILE A 135 -1.75 -5.78 -2.56
CA ILE A 135 -0.40 -5.36 -2.20
C ILE A 135 0.40 -6.52 -1.58
N ALA A 136 -0.19 -7.21 -0.61
CA ALA A 136 0.46 -8.30 0.10
C ALA A 136 0.91 -9.44 -0.83
N SER A 137 0.18 -9.69 -1.92
CA SER A 137 0.59 -10.67 -2.95
C SER A 137 1.87 -10.29 -3.71
N GLY A 138 2.39 -9.07 -3.53
CA GLY A 138 3.70 -8.67 -4.04
C GLY A 138 4.85 -8.91 -3.09
N CYS A 139 4.60 -9.36 -1.85
CA CYS A 139 5.64 -9.64 -0.86
C CYS A 139 5.96 -11.14 -0.80
N ASP A 140 7.16 -11.49 -0.32
CA ASP A 140 7.61 -12.88 -0.18
C ASP A 140 6.80 -13.63 0.89
N GLU A 141 6.46 -12.93 1.98
CA GLU A 141 5.65 -13.47 3.07
C GLU A 141 4.51 -12.52 3.44
N LEU A 142 3.38 -13.08 3.87
CA LEU A 142 2.26 -12.37 4.48
C LEU A 142 2.00 -12.96 5.87
N TRP A 143 2.20 -12.13 6.88
CA TRP A 143 1.93 -12.41 8.28
C TRP A 143 0.67 -11.68 8.74
N ALA A 144 -0.04 -12.25 9.72
CA ALA A 144 -1.20 -11.59 10.32
C ALA A 144 -1.30 -11.86 11.83
N ARG A 145 -2.11 -11.09 12.54
CA ARG A 145 -2.53 -11.47 13.91
C ARG A 145 -3.72 -12.40 13.86
N ASP A 146 -3.95 -13.17 14.92
CA ASP A 146 -5.07 -14.11 15.03
C ASP A 146 -6.43 -13.50 14.68
N ALA A 147 -6.63 -12.24 15.08
CA ALA A 147 -7.88 -11.49 14.93
C ALA A 147 -7.88 -10.51 13.74
N SER A 148 -6.81 -10.43 12.96
CA SER A 148 -6.77 -9.59 11.76
C SER A 148 -7.82 -10.06 10.76
N LEU A 149 -8.38 -9.12 10.00
CA LEU A 149 -9.27 -9.43 8.89
C LEU A 149 -8.48 -9.46 7.59
N VAL A 150 -8.44 -10.63 6.94
CA VAL A 150 -7.66 -10.85 5.71
C VAL A 150 -8.57 -11.35 4.59
N GLY A 151 -8.22 -11.04 3.34
CA GLY A 151 -8.90 -11.55 2.16
C GLY A 151 -9.68 -10.46 1.45
N SER A 152 -11.00 -10.63 1.29
CA SER A 152 -11.81 -9.76 0.42
C SER A 152 -11.23 -9.66 -0.99
N ILE A 153 -10.73 -10.79 -1.52
CA ILE A 153 -10.17 -10.90 -2.86
C ILE A 153 -11.32 -10.83 -3.84
N GLY A 154 -11.67 -9.62 -4.25
CA GLY A 154 -12.85 -9.32 -5.05
C GLY A 154 -12.90 -7.85 -5.45
N VAL A 155 -13.82 -7.56 -6.37
CA VAL A 155 -13.99 -6.24 -6.97
C VAL A 155 -15.46 -5.86 -6.86
N VAL A 156 -15.70 -4.62 -6.42
CA VAL A 156 -17.06 -4.08 -6.29
C VAL A 156 -17.22 -2.84 -7.16
N GLY A 157 -18.28 -2.80 -7.94
CA GLY A 157 -18.76 -1.61 -8.64
C GLY A 157 -20.07 -1.15 -8.01
N SER A 158 -20.20 0.15 -7.75
CA SER A 158 -21.45 0.71 -7.21
C SER A 158 -21.90 1.90 -8.04
N ARG A 159 -23.22 1.99 -8.27
CA ARG A 159 -23.85 3.17 -8.88
C ARG A 159 -25.11 3.54 -8.11
N PRO A 160 -25.27 4.80 -7.69
CA PRO A 160 -26.57 5.27 -7.23
C PRO A 160 -27.53 5.39 -8.42
N ASN A 161 -28.83 5.16 -8.20
CA ASN A 161 -29.90 5.45 -9.16
C ASN A 161 -30.89 6.43 -8.52
N ALA A 162 -31.05 7.59 -9.13
CA ALA A 162 -31.91 8.67 -8.71
C ALA A 162 -33.02 8.98 -9.72
N ALA A 163 -33.28 8.11 -10.71
CA ALA A 163 -34.33 8.31 -11.71
C ALA A 163 -35.69 8.60 -11.07
N GLY A 164 -36.14 7.74 -10.15
CA GLY A 164 -37.41 7.94 -9.44
C GLY A 164 -37.45 9.16 -8.51
N LEU A 165 -36.30 9.72 -8.11
CA LEU A 165 -36.24 11.00 -7.40
C LEU A 165 -36.36 12.18 -8.38
N ALA A 166 -35.68 12.11 -9.53
CA ALA A 166 -35.76 13.11 -10.58
C ALA A 166 -37.22 13.26 -11.08
N ASP A 167 -37.92 12.15 -11.29
CA ASP A 167 -39.33 12.15 -11.69
C ASP A 167 -40.23 12.89 -10.68
N LYS A 168 -40.03 12.64 -9.38
CA LYS A 168 -40.80 13.30 -8.30
C LYS A 168 -40.55 14.81 -8.23
N LEU A 169 -39.35 15.25 -8.62
CA LEU A 169 -38.96 16.66 -8.63
C LEU A 169 -39.28 17.35 -9.97
N GLY A 170 -39.79 16.62 -10.96
CA GLY A 170 -40.07 17.16 -12.29
C GLY A 170 -38.81 17.50 -13.08
N ILE A 171 -37.69 16.81 -12.80
CA ILE A 171 -36.42 17.01 -13.50
C ILE A 171 -36.36 16.06 -14.69
N SER A 172 -36.30 16.61 -15.91
CA SER A 172 -36.03 15.84 -17.13
C SER A 172 -34.52 15.84 -17.43
N TYR A 173 -33.95 14.67 -17.69
CA TYR A 173 -32.56 14.52 -18.11
C TYR A 173 -32.50 14.01 -19.55
N GLU A 174 -31.85 14.76 -20.43
CA GLU A 174 -31.54 14.35 -21.80
C GLU A 174 -30.02 14.36 -22.00
N GLN A 175 -29.47 13.23 -22.46
CA GLN A 175 -28.06 13.11 -22.78
C GLN A 175 -27.89 12.60 -24.20
N PHE A 176 -26.97 13.22 -24.94
CA PHE A 176 -26.57 12.79 -26.27
C PHE A 176 -25.18 12.19 -26.20
N THR A 177 -25.07 10.89 -26.49
CA THR A 177 -23.80 10.17 -26.48
C THR A 177 -23.41 9.70 -27.87
N ALA A 178 -22.11 9.52 -28.07
CA ALA A 178 -21.56 8.82 -29.22
C ALA A 178 -21.08 7.44 -28.74
N GLY A 179 -21.76 6.38 -29.14
CA GLY A 179 -21.51 5.00 -28.72
C GLY A 179 -22.60 4.46 -27.79
N GLU A 180 -22.97 3.19 -27.98
CA GLU A 180 -24.09 2.51 -27.32
C GLU A 180 -23.97 2.49 -25.79
N TYR A 181 -22.80 2.11 -25.25
CA TYR A 181 -22.61 1.97 -23.80
C TYR A 181 -22.02 3.20 -23.11
N LYS A 182 -21.99 4.37 -23.77
CA LYS A 182 -21.26 5.54 -23.24
C LYS A 182 -21.98 6.25 -22.09
N ASP A 183 -23.28 6.09 -21.99
CA ASP A 183 -24.09 6.50 -20.86
C ASP A 183 -24.45 5.34 -19.92
N ALA A 184 -23.92 4.13 -20.17
CA ALA A 184 -24.05 3.02 -19.24
C ALA A 184 -23.54 3.44 -17.86
N GLY A 185 -24.40 3.32 -16.85
CA GLY A 185 -24.05 3.70 -15.49
C GLY A 185 -24.46 5.13 -15.08
N VAL A 186 -25.10 5.92 -15.95
CA VAL A 186 -25.61 7.26 -15.59
C VAL A 186 -26.64 7.20 -14.45
N PRO A 187 -26.47 7.96 -13.35
CA PRO A 187 -27.32 7.85 -12.15
C PRO A 187 -28.77 8.29 -12.31
N LEU A 188 -29.11 9.02 -13.37
CA LEU A 188 -30.44 9.63 -13.56
C LEU A 188 -31.39 8.80 -14.42
N ARG A 189 -31.00 7.59 -14.80
CA ARG A 189 -31.85 6.65 -15.52
C ARG A 189 -31.68 5.22 -15.01
N GLU A 190 -32.70 4.41 -15.23
CA GLU A 190 -32.61 2.96 -15.05
C GLU A 190 -31.56 2.39 -16.02
N ILE A 191 -30.87 1.34 -15.58
CA ILE A 191 -29.86 0.65 -16.39
C ILE A 191 -30.56 -0.44 -17.17
N GLU A 192 -30.25 -0.54 -18.46
CA GLU A 192 -30.76 -1.61 -19.32
C GLU A 192 -29.97 -2.92 -19.05
N GLU A 193 -30.51 -4.05 -19.51
CA GLU A 193 -29.91 -5.37 -19.24
C GLU A 193 -28.54 -5.56 -19.91
N ASP A 194 -28.40 -5.10 -21.15
CA ASP A 194 -27.17 -5.11 -21.93
C ASP A 194 -26.08 -4.21 -21.33
N GLU A 195 -26.46 -3.05 -20.81
CA GLU A 195 -25.54 -2.14 -20.11
C GLU A 195 -25.08 -2.72 -18.77
N ARG A 196 -25.97 -3.44 -18.08
CA ARG A 196 -25.61 -4.17 -16.87
C ARG A 196 -24.61 -5.27 -17.19
N GLU A 197 -24.85 -6.06 -18.24
CA GLU A 197 -23.92 -7.09 -18.71
C GLU A 197 -22.56 -6.48 -19.08
N TYR A 198 -22.56 -5.36 -19.81
CA TYR A 198 -21.34 -4.63 -20.16
C TYR A 198 -20.54 -4.18 -18.92
N LEU A 199 -21.18 -3.52 -17.95
CA LEU A 199 -20.50 -3.08 -16.73
C LEU A 199 -20.07 -4.26 -15.85
N GLN A 200 -20.87 -5.33 -15.78
CA GLN A 200 -20.50 -6.55 -15.07
C GLN A 200 -19.26 -7.20 -15.69
N GLY A 201 -19.15 -7.25 -17.02
CA GLY A 201 -17.97 -7.76 -17.71
C GLY A 201 -16.68 -7.00 -17.37
N ILE A 202 -16.77 -5.70 -17.06
CA ILE A 202 -15.62 -4.92 -16.56
C ILE A 202 -15.23 -5.38 -15.15
N ILE A 203 -16.21 -5.59 -14.27
CA ILE A 203 -15.97 -6.08 -12.90
C ILE A 203 -15.37 -7.49 -12.93
N ASP A 204 -15.90 -8.36 -13.78
CA ASP A 204 -15.42 -9.74 -13.96
C ASP A 204 -13.97 -9.74 -14.47
N GLY A 205 -13.64 -8.88 -15.43
CA GLY A 205 -12.27 -8.72 -15.92
C GLY A 205 -11.28 -8.28 -14.84
N TYR A 206 -11.66 -7.32 -13.99
CA TYR A 206 -10.83 -6.93 -12.85
C TYR A 206 -10.72 -8.06 -11.81
N TYR A 207 -11.78 -8.82 -11.59
CA TYR A 207 -11.76 -9.94 -10.66
C TYR A 207 -10.84 -11.06 -11.13
N ASP A 208 -10.91 -11.43 -12.41
CA ASP A 208 -9.99 -12.42 -12.99
C ASP A 208 -8.53 -11.97 -12.87
N GLN A 209 -8.25 -10.69 -13.12
CA GLN A 209 -6.91 -10.14 -12.90
C GLN A 209 -6.47 -10.22 -11.44
N PHE A 210 -7.38 -9.97 -10.49
CA PHE A 210 -7.07 -10.11 -9.07
C PHE A 210 -6.70 -11.55 -8.71
N VAL A 211 -7.52 -12.50 -9.17
CA VAL A 211 -7.27 -13.92 -8.91
C VAL A 211 -5.93 -14.37 -9.51
N GLU A 212 -5.62 -13.94 -10.73
CA GLU A 212 -4.33 -14.25 -11.38
C GLU A 212 -3.15 -13.65 -10.60
N THR A 213 -3.25 -12.37 -10.22
CA THR A 213 -2.21 -11.67 -9.46
C THR A 213 -1.94 -12.36 -8.11
N VAL A 214 -3.00 -12.75 -7.38
CA VAL A 214 -2.86 -13.47 -6.11
C VAL A 214 -2.31 -14.89 -6.33
N SER A 215 -2.79 -15.58 -7.37
CA SER A 215 -2.31 -16.93 -7.70
C SER A 215 -0.81 -16.94 -7.96
N GLU A 216 -0.31 -15.97 -8.74
CA GLU A 216 1.12 -15.81 -9.02
C GLU A 216 1.92 -15.43 -7.77
N GLY A 217 1.43 -14.46 -6.99
CA GLY A 217 2.15 -13.93 -5.83
C GLY A 217 2.19 -14.86 -4.62
N ARG A 218 1.24 -15.80 -4.52
CA ARG A 218 1.07 -16.68 -3.36
C ARG A 218 1.22 -18.17 -3.70
N ASP A 219 1.54 -18.50 -4.95
CA ASP A 219 1.58 -19.87 -5.47
C ASP A 219 0.28 -20.68 -5.17
N MET A 220 -0.87 -19.99 -5.22
CA MET A 220 -2.17 -20.57 -4.90
C MET A 220 -2.95 -20.99 -6.14
N ASP A 221 -3.76 -22.04 -6.04
CA ASP A 221 -4.67 -22.45 -7.11
C ASP A 221 -5.76 -21.36 -7.36
N PRO A 222 -5.96 -20.90 -8.60
CA PRO A 222 -7.00 -19.93 -8.93
C PRO A 222 -8.42 -20.36 -8.57
N GLY A 223 -8.69 -21.66 -8.52
CA GLY A 223 -9.97 -22.22 -8.08
C GLY A 223 -10.16 -22.06 -6.58
N ALA A 224 -9.14 -22.38 -5.77
CA ALA A 224 -9.17 -22.16 -4.32
C ALA A 224 -9.40 -20.69 -3.96
N ILE A 225 -8.77 -19.75 -4.70
CA ILE A 225 -9.02 -18.31 -4.52
C ILE A 225 -10.48 -17.97 -4.83
N ARG A 226 -11.06 -18.52 -5.91
CA ARG A 226 -12.47 -18.28 -6.27
C ARG A 226 -13.44 -18.87 -5.24
N GLU A 227 -13.13 -20.01 -4.64
CA GLU A 227 -13.93 -20.63 -3.56
C GLU A 227 -14.01 -19.77 -2.29
N THR A 228 -13.10 -18.80 -2.14
CA THR A 228 -13.21 -17.81 -1.05
C THR A 228 -14.43 -16.92 -1.19
N GLU A 229 -15.01 -16.80 -2.40
CA GLU A 229 -16.15 -15.94 -2.73
C GLU A 229 -15.96 -14.49 -2.26
N ALA A 230 -14.72 -13.98 -2.34
CA ALA A 230 -14.34 -12.64 -1.90
C ALA A 230 -14.71 -12.32 -0.43
N ARG A 231 -14.83 -13.32 0.43
CA ARG A 231 -15.09 -13.13 1.87
C ARG A 231 -13.84 -12.62 2.59
N VAL A 232 -14.06 -12.04 3.76
CA VAL A 232 -13.01 -11.79 4.76
C VAL A 232 -12.94 -12.96 5.72
N TYR A 233 -11.73 -13.23 6.21
CA TYR A 233 -11.39 -14.31 7.12
C TYR A 233 -10.63 -13.74 8.32
N LEU A 234 -10.80 -14.33 9.50
CA LEU A 234 -9.90 -14.07 10.61
C LEU A 234 -8.50 -14.60 10.25
N GLY A 235 -7.43 -14.01 10.80
CA GLY A 235 -6.06 -14.46 10.53
C GLY A 235 -5.89 -15.97 10.75
N THR A 236 -6.49 -16.50 11.81
CA THR A 236 -6.54 -17.95 12.09
C THR A 236 -7.15 -18.77 10.94
N ASP A 237 -8.35 -18.40 10.47
CA ASP A 237 -9.00 -19.07 9.34
C ASP A 237 -8.20 -18.87 8.03
N ALA A 238 -7.61 -17.68 7.85
CA ALA A 238 -6.84 -17.31 6.67
C ALA A 238 -5.55 -18.15 6.55
N LEU A 239 -4.88 -18.42 7.66
CA LEU A 239 -3.75 -19.35 7.73
C LEU A 239 -4.18 -20.77 7.34
N GLU A 240 -5.31 -21.26 7.88
CA GLU A 240 -5.80 -22.62 7.60
C GLU A 240 -6.08 -22.86 6.10
N ILE A 241 -6.52 -21.82 5.38
CA ILE A 241 -6.81 -21.89 3.94
C ILE A 241 -5.65 -21.38 3.05
N GLY A 242 -4.49 -21.04 3.65
CA GLY A 242 -3.27 -20.64 2.96
C GLY A 242 -3.28 -19.20 2.42
N LEU A 243 -4.21 -18.35 2.84
CA LEU A 243 -4.21 -16.92 2.48
C LEU A 243 -3.10 -16.13 3.20
N VAL A 244 -2.58 -16.64 4.32
CA VAL A 244 -1.51 -16.04 5.13
C VAL A 244 -0.46 -17.13 5.39
N ASP A 245 0.82 -16.78 5.46
CA ASP A 245 1.90 -17.76 5.71
C ASP A 245 2.01 -18.11 7.18
N GLU A 246 1.96 -17.09 8.04
CA GLU A 246 2.22 -17.24 9.48
C GLU A 246 1.37 -16.28 10.31
N LEU A 247 1.18 -16.64 11.58
CA LEU A 247 0.54 -15.79 12.57
C LEU A 247 1.59 -15.31 13.59
N GLY A 248 1.57 -14.02 13.88
CA GLY A 248 2.57 -13.44 14.77
C GLY A 248 2.26 -12.01 15.20
N THR A 249 3.04 -11.57 16.18
CA THR A 249 3.16 -10.20 16.63
C THR A 249 4.21 -9.45 15.80
N GLU A 250 4.44 -8.18 16.12
CA GLU A 250 5.47 -7.39 15.45
C GLU A 250 6.87 -7.93 15.80
N ASP A 251 7.08 -8.29 17.07
CA ASP A 251 8.29 -8.97 17.56
C ASP A 251 8.57 -10.27 16.77
N ASP A 252 7.56 -11.07 16.43
CA ASP A 252 7.75 -12.30 15.65
C ASP A 252 8.13 -12.00 14.18
N VAL A 253 7.61 -10.90 13.62
CA VAL A 253 8.01 -10.42 12.29
C VAL A 253 9.44 -9.89 12.32
N GLU A 254 9.84 -9.17 13.37
CA GLU A 254 11.23 -8.75 13.58
C GLU A 254 12.16 -9.96 13.67
N ASP A 255 11.84 -10.96 14.50
CA ASP A 255 12.60 -12.22 14.59
C ASP A 255 12.72 -12.89 13.21
N ARG A 256 11.64 -12.89 12.41
CA ARG A 256 11.66 -13.42 11.04
C ARG A 256 12.58 -12.61 10.13
N LEU A 257 12.55 -11.29 10.19
CA LEU A 257 13.48 -10.44 9.43
C LEU A 257 14.92 -10.74 9.82
N ALA A 258 15.20 -10.93 11.11
CA ALA A 258 16.53 -11.24 11.62
C ALA A 258 17.11 -12.51 10.96
N GLU A 259 16.27 -13.54 10.83
CA GLU A 259 16.62 -14.78 10.13
C GLU A 259 16.87 -14.57 8.62
N LEU A 260 16.04 -13.75 7.97
CA LEU A 260 16.11 -13.49 6.53
C LEU A 260 17.37 -12.70 6.15
N ILE A 261 17.83 -11.79 7.01
CA ILE A 261 19.00 -10.93 6.74
C ILE A 261 20.29 -11.38 7.46
N ASP A 262 20.21 -12.40 8.32
CA ASP A 262 21.34 -12.91 9.15
C ASP A 262 21.97 -11.81 10.03
N ALA A 263 21.14 -10.91 10.57
CA ALA A 263 21.53 -9.80 11.44
C ALA A 263 20.36 -9.36 12.33
N GLU A 264 20.64 -8.66 13.44
CA GLU A 264 19.59 -8.03 14.26
C GLU A 264 18.90 -6.93 13.43
N PRO A 265 17.57 -6.95 13.29
CA PRO A 265 16.85 -5.96 12.51
C PRO A 265 16.65 -4.68 13.34
N GLU A 266 17.07 -3.58 12.76
CA GLU A 266 16.79 -2.24 13.28
C GLU A 266 15.87 -1.58 12.25
N ILE A 267 14.57 -1.60 12.54
CA ILE A 267 13.53 -1.16 11.62
C ILE A 267 13.37 0.35 11.68
N ARG A 268 13.48 1.00 10.53
CA ARG A 268 13.17 2.41 10.35
C ARG A 268 11.87 2.57 9.57
N GLU A 269 10.94 3.37 10.11
CA GLU A 269 9.76 3.79 9.35
C GLU A 269 10.19 4.81 8.29
N PHE A 270 9.94 4.49 7.02
CA PHE A 270 10.17 5.39 5.91
C PHE A 270 8.96 6.32 5.78
N THR A 271 9.22 7.59 5.56
CA THR A 271 8.16 8.59 5.37
C THR A 271 8.52 9.43 4.15
N PRO A 272 7.53 9.96 3.40
CA PRO A 272 7.81 10.74 2.20
C PRO A 272 8.69 11.95 2.53
N GLU A 273 9.75 12.18 1.76
CA GLU A 273 10.65 13.32 1.93
C GLU A 273 9.94 14.63 1.52
N ARG A 274 9.09 15.16 2.40
CA ARG A 274 8.38 16.41 2.12
C ARG A 274 9.34 17.60 2.20
N GLY A 275 9.40 18.38 1.12
CA GLY A 275 10.16 19.63 1.08
C GLY A 275 9.72 20.62 2.18
N LEU A 276 10.65 21.48 2.61
CA LEU A 276 10.45 22.41 3.73
C LEU A 276 9.24 23.35 3.53
N ALA A 277 8.92 23.70 2.28
CA ALA A 277 7.74 24.50 1.92
C ALA A 277 6.42 23.75 2.13
N GLU A 278 6.37 22.44 1.85
CA GLU A 278 5.19 21.60 2.04
C GLU A 278 4.97 21.30 3.54
N ARG A 279 6.05 21.09 4.30
CA ARG A 279 6.01 20.95 5.76
C ARG A 279 5.47 22.22 6.45
N LEU A 280 5.88 23.40 5.97
CA LEU A 280 5.36 24.68 6.45
C LEU A 280 3.91 24.92 6.01
N GLY A 281 3.53 24.48 4.81
CA GLY A 281 2.17 24.55 4.29
C GLY A 281 1.17 23.73 5.12
N ILE A 282 1.50 22.48 5.44
CA ILE A 282 0.69 21.61 6.31
C ILE A 282 0.57 22.20 7.72
N GLY A 283 1.66 22.76 8.26
CA GLY A 283 1.65 23.45 9.55
C GLY A 283 0.71 24.67 9.56
N ALA A 284 0.77 25.48 8.50
CA ALA A 284 -0.10 26.65 8.33
C ALA A 284 -1.56 26.25 8.11
N GLU A 285 -1.85 25.21 7.34
CA GLU A 285 -3.21 24.67 7.15
C GLU A 285 -3.78 24.07 8.44
N ARG A 286 -2.99 23.33 9.23
CA ARG A 286 -3.42 22.80 10.54
C ARG A 286 -3.70 23.93 11.54
N VAL A 287 -2.88 24.98 11.56
CA VAL A 287 -3.11 26.17 12.39
C VAL A 287 -4.34 26.94 11.90
N ALA A 288 -4.52 27.11 10.59
CA ALA A 288 -5.68 27.76 10.01
C ALA A 288 -6.97 26.96 10.24
N PHE A 289 -6.91 25.63 10.21
CA PHE A 289 -8.02 24.73 10.53
C PHE A 289 -8.35 24.75 12.03
N ALA A 290 -7.36 24.73 12.92
CA ALA A 290 -7.56 24.87 14.36
C ALA A 290 -8.13 26.26 14.72
N ALA A 291 -7.63 27.32 14.08
CA ALA A 291 -8.18 28.67 14.21
C ALA A 291 -9.59 28.77 13.62
N GLY A 292 -9.85 28.14 12.47
CA GLY A 292 -11.15 28.10 11.82
C GLY A 292 -12.22 27.38 12.67
N ASN A 293 -11.85 26.25 13.28
CA ASN A 293 -12.71 25.56 14.26
C ASN A 293 -12.87 26.37 15.55
N GLY A 294 -11.83 27.07 16.01
CA GLY A 294 -11.92 27.99 17.15
C GLY A 294 -12.89 29.14 16.90
N VAL A 295 -12.85 29.76 15.72
CA VAL A 295 -13.76 30.82 15.30
C VAL A 295 -15.18 30.30 15.09
N ALA A 296 -15.35 29.11 14.49
CA ALA A 296 -16.66 28.47 14.34
C ALA A 296 -17.29 28.10 15.70
N SER A 297 -16.48 27.68 16.68
CA SER A 297 -16.96 27.40 18.04
C SER A 297 -17.37 28.67 18.81
N ALA A 298 -16.74 29.81 18.52
CA ALA A 298 -17.11 31.10 19.11
C ALA A 298 -18.41 31.67 18.51
N PHE A 299 -18.71 31.39 17.23
CA PHE A 299 -19.95 31.83 16.58
C PHE A 299 -21.14 30.89 16.80
N THR A 300 -20.94 29.66 17.26
CA THR A 300 -22.03 28.71 17.58
C THR A 300 -22.44 28.73 19.06
N SER A 301 -21.71 29.43 19.93
CA SER A 301 -22.05 29.54 21.36
C SER A 301 -22.95 30.73 21.74
N GLU A 302 -23.30 31.62 20.81
CA GLU A 302 -24.27 32.70 21.06
C GLU A 302 -25.53 32.47 20.23
N GLY A 303 -26.60 32.02 20.90
CA GLY A 303 -27.90 31.73 20.31
C GLY A 303 -28.59 32.96 19.72
N GLY A 304 -28.39 33.19 18.42
CA GLY A 304 -29.18 34.11 17.62
C GLY A 304 -29.78 33.40 16.41
N GLU A 305 -31.12 33.37 16.33
CA GLU A 305 -31.89 32.97 15.15
C GLU A 305 -31.37 33.72 13.90
N VAL A 306 -30.91 32.96 12.90
CA VAL A 306 -30.57 33.51 11.58
C VAL A 306 -31.77 33.29 10.67
N ASP A 307 -32.60 34.31 10.53
CA ASP A 307 -33.68 34.38 9.55
C ASP A 307 -33.07 34.65 8.17
N VAL A 308 -33.27 33.73 7.23
CA VAL A 308 -32.77 33.85 5.85
C VAL A 308 -33.94 34.13 4.92
N GLU A 309 -34.17 35.40 4.61
CA GLU A 309 -35.13 35.83 3.59
C GLU A 309 -34.44 35.76 2.21
N LEU A 310 -34.84 34.78 1.39
CA LEU A 310 -34.39 34.64 0.00
C LEU A 310 -35.18 35.59 -0.90
N ARG A 311 -34.46 36.45 -1.65
CA ARG A 311 -34.98 37.18 -2.81
C ARG A 311 -34.48 36.58 -4.11
#